data_AF-A0A3B1A2T9-F1
#
_entry.id   AF-A0A3B1A2T9-F1
#
_cell.length_a   1.000
_cell.length_b   1.000
_cell.length_c   1.000
_cell.angle_alpha   90.00
_cell.angle_beta   90.00
_cell.angle_gamma   90.00
#
_symmetry.space_group_name_H-M   'P 1'
#
loop_
_entity.id
_entity.type
_entity.pdbx_description
1 polymer ?
#
loop_
_entity_poly.entity_id
_entity_poly.type
_entity_poly.pdbx_seq_one_letter_code
_entity_poly.pdbx_strand_id
1 'polypeptide(L)'
;NDLPFMRDSEPDPNKRSLSFRNLLRGRSLGLPSGQDVAEALAECGYDIPTDLNLGLSKIDGFSDMPGKLRAELKKQTPLFFYILRESRFSEGLGRVGSAILMEVFGAMLTHCENSYINAGCWEPSIDIVSSDHELSLRDIVSYVSS
;
A
#
# COMPACT_ATOMS: atom_id res chain seq x y z
N ASN A 1 -13.27 15.61 -18.92
CA ASN A 1 -12.55 14.36 -18.59
C ASN A 1 -13.54 13.37 -17.99
N ASP A 2 -14.29 12.71 -18.86
CA ASP A 2 -15.29 11.70 -18.50
C ASP A 2 -14.73 10.31 -18.77
N LEU A 3 -14.76 9.43 -17.77
CA LEU A 3 -14.33 8.05 -17.90
C LEU A 3 -15.53 7.18 -18.32
N PRO A 4 -15.38 6.32 -19.34
CA PRO A 4 -16.47 5.70 -20.10
C PRO A 4 -17.28 4.60 -19.38
N PHE A 5 -17.09 4.41 -18.07
CA PHE A 5 -17.79 3.38 -17.28
C PHE A 5 -18.88 3.95 -16.33
N MET A 6 -19.05 5.26 -16.27
CA MET A 6 -20.15 5.88 -15.54
C MET A 6 -21.22 6.32 -16.51
N ARG A 7 -22.24 5.48 -16.75
CA ARG A 7 -23.50 5.93 -17.36
C ARG A 7 -24.55 6.10 -16.26
N ASP A 8 -25.05 7.33 -16.22
CA ASP A 8 -26.15 7.96 -15.49
C ASP A 8 -27.03 7.14 -14.53
N SER A 9 -27.03 7.56 -13.26
CA SER A 9 -28.20 8.07 -12.52
C SER A 9 -27.83 8.24 -11.03
N GLU A 10 -27.79 9.49 -10.56
CA GLU A 10 -27.32 9.99 -9.25
C GLU A 10 -25.89 9.58 -8.82
N PRO A 11 -25.02 10.54 -8.44
CA PRO A 11 -23.69 10.21 -7.94
C PRO A 11 -23.84 9.61 -6.54
N ASP A 12 -23.96 8.27 -6.47
CA ASP A 12 -23.92 7.51 -5.22
C ASP A 12 -22.77 8.08 -4.35
N PRO A 13 -23.08 8.69 -3.19
CA PRO A 13 -22.07 9.35 -2.37
C PRO A 13 -20.95 8.38 -1.95
N ASN A 14 -21.23 7.07 -1.91
CA ASN A 14 -20.21 6.05 -1.66
C ASN A 14 -19.18 5.94 -2.80
N LYS A 15 -19.57 6.21 -4.06
CA LYS A 15 -18.63 6.24 -5.20
C LYS A 15 -17.67 7.45 -5.17
N ARG A 16 -17.96 8.48 -4.36
CA ARG A 16 -17.00 9.57 -4.09
C ARG A 16 -15.92 9.15 -3.10
N SER A 17 -16.21 8.17 -2.24
CA SER A 17 -15.26 7.66 -1.26
C SER A 17 -14.10 6.91 -1.93
N LEU A 18 -12.87 7.36 -1.70
CA LEU A 18 -11.66 6.69 -2.17
C LEU A 18 -11.53 5.28 -1.57
N SER A 19 -11.83 5.12 -0.28
CA SER A 19 -11.74 3.82 0.39
C SER A 19 -12.72 2.82 -0.20
N PHE A 20 -13.97 3.24 -0.48
CA PHE A 20 -14.96 2.38 -1.14
C PHE A 20 -14.51 1.97 -2.54
N ARG A 21 -13.99 2.92 -3.34
CA ARG A 21 -13.46 2.61 -4.68
C ARG A 21 -12.27 1.67 -4.65
N ASN A 22 -11.36 1.81 -3.68
CA ASN A 22 -10.22 0.91 -3.51
C ASN A 22 -10.67 -0.51 -3.16
N LEU A 23 -11.64 -0.66 -2.25
CA LEU A 23 -12.22 -1.96 -1.92
C LEU A 23 -12.94 -2.60 -3.10
N LEU A 24 -13.74 -1.82 -3.84
CA LEU A 24 -14.41 -2.31 -5.04
C LEU A 24 -13.41 -2.74 -6.11
N ARG A 25 -12.35 -1.95 -6.34
CA ARG A 25 -11.30 -2.30 -7.30
C ARG A 25 -10.57 -3.57 -6.90
N GLY A 26 -10.22 -3.72 -5.62
CA GLY A 26 -9.58 -4.93 -5.12
C GLY A 26 -10.43 -6.17 -5.37
N ARG A 27 -11.74 -6.08 -5.11
CA ARG A 27 -12.69 -7.15 -5.43
C ARG A 27 -12.77 -7.42 -6.93
N SER A 28 -12.86 -6.39 -7.77
CA SER A 28 -12.97 -6.55 -9.23
C SER A 28 -11.72 -7.17 -9.86
N LEU A 29 -10.54 -6.94 -9.27
CA LEU A 29 -9.27 -7.54 -9.70
C LEU A 29 -9.04 -8.93 -9.10
N GLY A 30 -9.96 -9.43 -8.25
CA GLY A 30 -9.80 -10.71 -7.59
C GLY A 30 -8.63 -10.75 -6.61
N LEU A 31 -8.31 -9.62 -5.96
CA LEU A 31 -7.22 -9.59 -4.99
C LEU A 31 -7.54 -10.55 -3.81
N PRO A 32 -6.54 -11.31 -3.34
CA PRO A 32 -6.67 -12.15 -2.15
C PRO A 32 -6.98 -11.34 -0.89
N SER A 33 -7.39 -12.02 0.19
CA SER A 33 -7.51 -11.37 1.49
C SER A 33 -6.13 -11.03 2.06
N GLY A 34 -6.07 -10.13 3.04
CA GLY A 34 -4.81 -9.82 3.70
C GLY A 34 -4.24 -11.00 4.48
N GLN A 35 -5.10 -11.87 5.02
CA GLN A 35 -4.71 -13.12 5.67
C GLN A 35 -4.03 -14.07 4.68
N ASP A 36 -4.62 -14.29 3.50
CA ASP A 36 -4.02 -15.19 2.49
C ASP A 36 -2.66 -14.64 1.99
N VAL A 37 -2.53 -13.32 1.86
CA VAL A 37 -1.25 -12.70 1.50
C VAL A 37 -0.24 -12.82 2.62
N ALA A 38 -0.65 -12.65 3.88
CA ALA A 38 0.22 -12.84 5.03
C ALA A 38 0.76 -14.28 5.10
N GLU A 39 -0.10 -15.26 4.88
CA GLU A 39 0.26 -16.68 4.79
C GLU A 39 1.25 -16.93 3.63
N ALA A 40 0.92 -16.47 2.41
CA ALA A 40 1.79 -16.66 1.25
C ALA A 40 3.18 -16.01 1.43
N LEU A 41 3.25 -14.81 2.02
CA LEU A 41 4.53 -14.17 2.31
C LEU A 41 5.30 -14.90 3.42
N ALA A 42 4.61 -15.39 4.45
CA ALA A 42 5.25 -16.21 5.49
C ALA A 42 5.83 -17.51 4.91
N GLU A 43 5.12 -18.15 3.98
CA GLU A 43 5.63 -19.32 3.22
C GLU A 43 6.86 -18.99 2.38
N CYS A 44 6.97 -17.75 1.88
CA CYS A 44 8.16 -17.24 1.20
C CYS A 44 9.32 -16.87 2.15
N GLY A 45 9.17 -17.05 3.47
CA GLY A 45 10.22 -16.82 4.46
C GLY A 45 10.21 -15.45 5.13
N TYR A 46 9.18 -14.63 4.89
CA TYR A 46 9.01 -13.37 5.62
C TYR A 46 8.57 -13.63 7.07
N ASP A 47 9.15 -12.90 8.03
CA ASP A 47 8.66 -12.90 9.43
C ASP A 47 7.33 -12.12 9.52
N ILE A 48 6.22 -12.80 9.24
CA ILE A 48 4.86 -12.23 9.26
C ILE A 48 3.96 -13.09 10.16
N PRO A 49 3.28 -12.49 11.16
CA PRO A 49 2.33 -13.22 11.99
C PRO A 49 1.05 -13.44 11.19
N THR A 50 0.61 -14.70 11.08
CA THR A 50 -0.60 -15.09 10.33
C THR A 50 -1.88 -14.96 11.16
N ASP A 51 -1.77 -14.79 12.48
CA ASP A 51 -2.87 -14.68 13.44
C ASP A 51 -3.08 -13.24 13.97
N LEU A 52 -2.61 -12.24 13.23
CA LEU A 52 -2.66 -10.84 13.65
C LEU A 52 -4.09 -10.37 13.98
N ASN A 53 -4.28 -9.89 15.21
CA ASN A 53 -5.54 -9.28 15.62
C ASN A 53 -5.66 -7.84 15.09
N LEU A 54 -6.41 -7.66 14.00
CA LEU A 54 -6.68 -6.37 13.37
C LEU A 54 -7.56 -5.41 14.20
N GLY A 55 -8.02 -5.82 15.38
CA GLY A 55 -8.88 -5.01 16.25
C GLY A 55 -10.21 -4.62 15.63
N LEU A 56 -10.76 -5.45 14.73
CA LEU A 56 -11.98 -5.13 13.98
C LEU A 56 -13.19 -4.83 14.87
N SER A 57 -13.27 -5.45 16.05
CA SER A 57 -14.33 -5.20 17.02
C SER A 57 -14.31 -3.79 17.63
N LYS A 58 -13.21 -3.04 17.47
CA LYS A 58 -13.06 -1.66 17.93
C LYS A 58 -13.48 -0.63 16.89
N ILE A 59 -13.97 -1.07 15.73
CA ILE A 59 -14.37 -0.19 14.62
C ILE A 59 -15.84 0.16 14.79
N ASP A 60 -16.16 1.44 14.67
CA ASP A 60 -17.54 1.93 14.72
C ASP A 60 -18.40 1.25 13.66
N GLY A 61 -19.61 0.85 14.05
CA GLY A 61 -20.51 0.08 13.19
C GLY A 61 -20.16 -1.39 13.02
N PHE A 62 -19.01 -1.88 13.54
CA PHE A 62 -18.66 -3.30 13.41
C PHE A 62 -19.66 -4.20 14.12
N SER A 63 -20.10 -3.82 15.33
CA SER A 63 -21.06 -4.61 16.12
C SER A 63 -22.46 -4.63 15.52
N ASP A 64 -22.82 -3.60 14.75
CA ASP A 64 -24.14 -3.46 14.12
C ASP A 64 -24.26 -4.30 12.83
N MET A 65 -23.14 -4.82 12.31
CA MET A 65 -23.14 -5.68 11.13
C MET A 65 -23.74 -7.07 11.44
N PRO A 66 -24.40 -7.71 10.44
CA PRO A 66 -24.86 -9.08 10.56
C PRO A 66 -23.74 -10.04 10.99
N GLY A 67 -24.04 -10.98 11.90
CA GLY A 67 -23.05 -11.91 12.47
C GLY A 67 -22.23 -12.66 11.42
N LYS A 68 -22.88 -13.11 10.34
CA LYS A 68 -22.21 -13.76 9.20
C LYS A 68 -21.18 -12.85 8.54
N LEU A 69 -21.54 -11.59 8.26
CA LEU A 69 -20.64 -10.63 7.63
C LEU A 69 -19.44 -10.32 8.53
N ARG A 70 -19.65 -10.20 9.85
CA ARG A 70 -18.56 -10.02 10.83
C ARG A 70 -17.60 -11.21 10.83
N ALA A 71 -18.12 -12.44 10.75
CA ALA A 71 -17.30 -13.65 10.70
C ALA A 71 -16.48 -13.72 9.41
N GLU A 72 -17.09 -13.45 8.26
CA GLU A 72 -16.38 -13.39 6.97
C GLU A 72 -15.30 -12.31 6.96
N LEU A 73 -15.61 -11.11 7.44
CA LEU A 73 -14.64 -10.01 7.47
C LEU A 73 -13.43 -10.33 8.37
N LYS A 74 -13.65 -11.03 9.50
CA LYS A 74 -12.56 -11.49 10.38
C LYS A 74 -11.69 -12.55 9.73
N LYS A 75 -12.29 -13.44 8.94
CA LYS A 75 -11.60 -14.55 8.28
C LYS A 75 -10.83 -14.10 7.03
N GLN A 76 -11.45 -13.22 6.24
CA GLN A 76 -11.02 -12.84 4.90
C GLN A 76 -11.18 -11.32 4.75
N THR A 77 -10.31 -10.57 5.43
CA THR A 77 -10.33 -9.11 5.36
C THR A 77 -9.77 -8.66 4.01
N PRO A 78 -10.46 -7.80 3.23
CA PRO A 78 -9.94 -7.31 1.96
C PRO A 78 -8.54 -6.69 2.13
N LEU A 79 -7.57 -7.07 1.29
CA LEU A 79 -6.15 -6.72 1.44
C LEU A 79 -5.89 -5.24 1.75
N PHE A 80 -6.52 -4.33 0.99
CA PHE A 80 -6.36 -2.88 1.22
C PHE A 80 -6.80 -2.48 2.64
N PHE A 81 -7.92 -3.03 3.14
CA PHE A 81 -8.38 -2.75 4.49
C PHE A 81 -7.51 -3.43 5.55
N TYR A 82 -7.05 -4.65 5.28
CA TYR A 82 -6.11 -5.35 6.16
C TYR A 82 -4.87 -4.51 6.42
N ILE A 83 -4.22 -3.99 5.38
CA ILE A 83 -3.01 -3.16 5.50
C ILE A 83 -3.28 -1.89 6.30
N LEU A 84 -4.42 -1.22 6.07
CA LEU A 84 -4.82 -0.04 6.86
C LEU A 84 -5.10 -0.36 8.33
N ARG A 85 -5.50 -1.59 8.65
CA ARG A 85 -5.70 -2.05 10.02
C ARG A 85 -4.39 -2.43 10.67
N GLU A 86 -3.53 -3.15 9.95
CA GLU A 86 -2.18 -3.53 10.38
C GLU A 86 -1.35 -2.29 10.72
N SER A 87 -1.39 -1.26 9.87
CA SER A 87 -0.67 0.01 10.05
C SER A 87 -1.06 0.77 11.33
N ARG A 88 -2.14 0.39 12.03
CA ARG A 88 -2.51 0.97 13.33
C ARG A 88 -1.72 0.39 14.49
N PHE A 89 -1.08 -0.77 14.29
CA PHE A 89 -0.35 -1.51 15.31
C PHE A 89 1.15 -1.60 15.03
N SER A 90 1.61 -0.94 13.96
CA SER A 90 2.99 -0.93 13.51
C SER A 90 3.43 0.49 13.13
N GLU A 91 4.73 0.72 13.06
CA GLU A 91 5.25 1.87 12.34
C GLU A 91 5.13 1.63 10.83
N GLY A 92 4.76 2.66 10.06
CA GLY A 92 4.55 2.53 8.62
C GLY A 92 3.32 1.69 8.25
N LEU A 93 3.46 0.85 7.22
CA LEU A 93 2.34 0.09 6.62
C LEU A 93 2.04 -1.26 7.29
N GLY A 94 2.87 -1.70 8.23
CA GLY A 94 2.78 -3.08 8.75
C GLY A 94 3.65 -4.05 7.96
N ARG A 95 3.74 -5.30 8.43
CA ARG A 95 4.64 -6.30 7.85
C ARG A 95 4.17 -6.73 6.47
N VAL A 96 2.87 -6.98 6.29
CA VAL A 96 2.31 -7.33 4.97
C VAL A 96 2.45 -6.17 4.00
N GLY A 97 2.02 -4.96 4.41
CA GLY A 97 2.09 -3.79 3.55
C GLY A 97 3.53 -3.44 3.15
N SER A 98 4.48 -3.56 4.07
CA SER A 98 5.90 -3.26 3.80
C SER A 98 6.55 -4.33 2.93
N ALA A 99 6.24 -5.62 3.14
CA ALA A 99 6.74 -6.71 2.30
C ALA A 99 6.30 -6.54 0.84
N ILE A 100 5.02 -6.20 0.60
CA ILE A 100 4.53 -5.92 -0.76
C ILE A 100 5.31 -4.77 -1.41
N LEU A 101 5.56 -3.67 -0.69
CA LEU A 101 6.33 -2.56 -1.22
C LEU A 101 7.79 -2.95 -1.49
N MET A 102 8.40 -3.72 -0.59
CA MET A 102 9.78 -4.17 -0.73
C MET A 102 9.94 -5.08 -1.95
N GLU A 103 9.04 -6.04 -2.17
CA GLU A 103 9.06 -6.90 -3.35
C GLU A 103 8.93 -6.08 -4.65
N VAL A 104 8.01 -5.11 -4.69
CA VAL A 104 7.80 -4.30 -5.91
C VAL A 104 8.99 -3.38 -6.18
N PHE A 105 9.36 -2.52 -5.22
CA PHE A 105 10.42 -1.54 -5.43
C PHE A 105 11.81 -2.16 -5.42
N GLY A 106 12.04 -3.15 -4.56
CA GLY A 106 13.27 -3.92 -4.51
C GLY A 106 13.52 -4.61 -5.85
N ALA A 107 12.52 -5.33 -6.39
CA ALA A 107 12.66 -5.96 -7.70
C ALA A 107 12.89 -4.93 -8.82
N MET A 108 12.18 -3.80 -8.81
CA MET A 108 12.41 -2.73 -9.79
C MET A 108 13.84 -2.19 -9.75
N LEU A 109 14.40 -2.00 -8.55
CA LEU A 109 15.75 -1.47 -8.38
C LEU A 109 16.83 -2.50 -8.74
N THR A 110 16.65 -3.75 -8.36
CA THR A 110 17.66 -4.80 -8.60
C THR A 110 17.65 -5.32 -10.04
N HIS A 111 16.48 -5.38 -10.69
CA HIS A 111 16.35 -5.91 -12.05
C HIS A 111 16.41 -4.85 -13.16
N CYS A 112 16.47 -3.55 -12.82
CA CYS A 112 16.69 -2.50 -13.80
C CYS A 112 18.20 -2.25 -13.98
N GLU A 113 18.75 -2.57 -15.16
CA GLU A 113 20.19 -2.42 -15.46
C GLU A 113 20.67 -0.97 -15.28
N ASN A 114 19.82 -0.01 -15.63
CA ASN A 114 20.09 1.43 -15.51
C ASN A 114 19.60 2.02 -14.18
N SER A 115 19.29 1.19 -13.18
CA SER A 115 18.94 1.70 -11.85
C SER A 115 20.14 2.39 -11.23
N TYR A 116 19.88 3.32 -10.32
CA TYR A 116 20.95 3.97 -9.55
C TYR A 116 21.88 2.96 -8.85
N ILE A 117 21.33 1.85 -8.36
CA ILE A 117 22.09 0.80 -7.67
C ILE A 117 23.02 0.06 -8.65
N ASN A 118 22.58 -0.18 -9.89
CA ASN A 118 23.31 -1.00 -10.87
C ASN A 118 24.23 -0.17 -11.79
N ALA A 119 23.90 1.09 -12.08
CA ALA A 119 24.62 1.92 -13.04
C ALA A 119 26.01 2.37 -12.54
N GLY A 120 26.28 2.30 -11.23
CA GLY A 120 27.61 2.43 -10.60
C GLY A 120 28.34 3.78 -10.73
N CYS A 121 27.90 4.66 -11.63
CA CYS A 121 28.60 5.90 -11.99
C CYS A 121 27.74 7.15 -11.91
N TRP A 122 26.53 7.04 -11.36
CA TRP A 122 25.69 8.22 -11.14
C TRP A 122 26.13 8.91 -9.86
N GLU A 123 26.44 10.18 -9.98
CA GLU A 123 26.62 11.09 -8.85
C GLU A 123 25.78 12.35 -9.11
N PRO A 124 25.18 12.93 -8.07
CA PRO A 124 24.45 14.19 -8.20
C PRO A 124 25.40 15.33 -8.60
N SER A 125 24.97 16.21 -9.51
CA SER A 125 25.81 17.32 -10.00
C SER A 125 26.22 18.26 -8.86
N ILE A 126 27.48 18.69 -8.84
CA ILE A 126 28.02 19.64 -7.85
C ILE A 126 27.26 20.98 -7.82
N ASP A 127 26.58 21.34 -8.91
CA ASP A 127 25.75 22.54 -8.98
C ASP A 127 24.43 22.41 -8.21
N ILE A 128 24.06 21.18 -7.82
CA ILE A 128 22.82 20.86 -7.11
C ILE A 128 23.13 20.58 -5.64
N VAL A 129 24.22 19.87 -5.32
CA VAL A 129 24.48 19.37 -3.96
C VAL A 129 25.24 20.36 -3.09
N SER A 130 24.87 20.43 -1.81
CA SER A 130 25.68 21.11 -0.78
C SER A 130 27.08 20.48 -0.64
N SER A 131 28.00 21.18 0.04
CA SER A 131 29.41 20.82 0.22
C SER A 131 29.68 19.41 0.77
N ASP A 132 28.66 18.77 1.34
CA ASP A 132 28.78 17.47 2.00
C ASP A 132 28.53 16.29 1.03
N HIS A 133 28.33 16.57 -0.27
CA HIS A 133 28.05 15.60 -1.34
C HIS A 133 26.80 14.71 -1.15
N GLU A 134 25.98 15.00 -0.13
CA GLU A 134 24.70 14.34 0.11
C GLU A 134 23.55 15.09 -0.57
N LEU A 135 22.93 14.48 -1.60
CA LEU A 135 21.77 15.04 -2.26
C LEU A 135 20.53 14.95 -1.35
N SER A 136 19.99 16.10 -0.96
CA SER A 136 18.75 16.18 -0.19
C SER A 136 17.57 16.69 -1.03
N LEU A 137 16.34 16.48 -0.53
CA LEU A 137 15.15 17.05 -1.18
C LEU A 137 15.20 18.59 -1.24
N ARG A 138 15.85 19.24 -0.26
CA ARG A 138 16.03 20.69 -0.25
C ARG A 138 16.81 21.15 -1.48
N ASP A 139 17.88 20.44 -1.81
CA ASP A 139 18.76 20.76 -2.92
C ASP A 139 18.00 20.68 -4.26
N ILE A 140 17.19 19.63 -4.43
CA ILE A 140 16.33 19.46 -5.61
C ILE A 140 15.34 20.63 -5.75
N VAL A 141 14.67 21.01 -4.65
CA VAL A 141 13.67 22.10 -4.67
C VAL A 141 14.33 23.45 -4.94
N SER A 142 15.50 23.70 -4.34
CA SER A 142 16.27 24.91 -4.58
C SER A 142 16.70 25.04 -6.04
N TYR A 143 17.19 23.96 -6.65
CA TYR A 143 17.61 23.94 -8.05
C TYR A 143 16.47 24.21 -9.04
N VAL A 144 15.27 23.67 -8.79
CA VAL A 144 14.10 23.93 -9.66
C VAL A 144 13.59 25.36 -9.53
N SER A 145 13.88 26.03 -8.41
CA SER A 145 13.41 27.39 -8.12
C SER A 145 14.36 28.49 -8.60
N SER A 146 15.57 28.15 -9.02
CA SER A 146 16.59 29.06 -9.60
C SER A 146 16.45 29.20 -11.10
#